data_AF-A0A7J2INE4-F1
#
_entry.id   AF-A0A7J2INE4-F1
#
_cell.length_a   1.000
_cell.length_b   1.000
_cell.length_c   1.000
_cell.angle_alpha   90.00
_cell.angle_beta   90.00
_cell.angle_gamma   90.00
#
_symmetry.space_group_name_H-M   'P 1'
#
loop_
_entity.id
_entity.type
_entity.pdbx_description
1 polymer ?
#
loop_
_entity_poly.entity_id
_entity_poly.type
_entity_poly.pdbx_seq_one_letter_code
_entity_poly.pdbx_strand_id
1 'polypeptide(L)'
;MHLFILKVLYWIRTDGRVMSRKNKKIHVTDPFLYDALARWVRVNIYDEQKVESVVSSHLNRIGEIFYWRDSTEVDVILRHKDKLLGFEVKWTVKTPGRKPFNTRILDRKTIPIFLASIKW
;
A
#
# COMPACT_ATOMS: atom_id res chain seq x y z
N MET A 1 15.60 -18.88 -4.47
CA MET A 1 14.20 -18.42 -4.53
C MET A 1 13.85 -17.83 -3.16
N HIS A 2 13.81 -16.50 -3.02
CA HIS A 2 13.40 -15.89 -1.76
C HIS A 2 11.89 -15.70 -1.77
N LEU A 3 11.19 -16.44 -0.91
CA LEU A 3 9.76 -16.29 -0.71
C LEU A 3 9.52 -15.01 0.12
N PHE A 4 9.35 -13.87 -0.54
CA PHE A 4 9.05 -12.59 0.11
C PHE A 4 7.57 -12.52 0.51
N ILE A 5 7.20 -13.27 1.56
CA ILE A 5 5.81 -13.37 2.06
C ILE A 5 5.33 -12.05 2.66
N LEU A 6 6.22 -11.30 3.29
CA LEU A 6 5.90 -10.08 4.00
C LEU A 6 6.62 -8.88 3.40
N LYS A 7 5.90 -7.77 3.27
CA LYS A 7 6.45 -6.47 2.93
C LYS A 7 6.22 -5.49 4.07
N VAL A 8 7.31 -4.92 4.56
CA VAL A 8 7.30 -3.87 5.58
C VAL A 8 7.38 -2.51 4.90
N LEU A 9 6.40 -1.65 5.18
CA LEU A 9 6.37 -0.25 4.77
C LEU A 9 6.78 0.58 5.98
N TYR A 10 7.87 1.32 5.84
CA TYR A 10 8.31 2.28 6.83
C TYR A 10 7.58 3.61 6.66
N TRP A 11 7.40 4.33 7.76
CA TRP A 11 6.84 5.67 7.70
C TRP A 11 7.83 6.63 7.03
N ILE A 12 7.37 7.41 6.06
CA ILE A 12 8.20 8.40 5.35
C ILE A 12 7.74 9.81 5.66
N ARG A 13 8.66 10.76 5.85
CA ARG A 13 8.34 12.19 5.97
C ARG A 13 7.96 12.78 4.61
N THR A 14 7.31 13.93 4.64
CA THR A 14 7.01 14.73 3.43
C THR A 14 8.28 15.23 2.72
N ASP A 15 9.41 15.34 3.43
CA ASP A 15 10.73 15.65 2.85
C ASP A 15 11.46 14.42 2.29
N GLY A 16 10.83 13.25 2.31
CA GLY A 16 11.36 11.99 1.81
C GLY A 16 12.26 11.22 2.77
N ARG A 17 12.51 11.71 4.00
CA ARG A 17 13.30 10.95 5.00
C ARG A 17 12.50 9.78 5.56
N VAL A 18 13.12 8.60 5.60
CA VAL A 18 12.50 7.39 6.15
C VAL A 18 12.70 7.34 7.67
N MET A 19 11.62 7.13 8.42
CA MET A 19 11.64 7.06 9.89
C MET A 19 11.50 5.62 10.36
N SER A 20 12.60 4.89 10.48
CA SER A 20 12.61 3.46 10.86
C SER A 20 12.08 3.18 12.28
N ARG A 21 12.15 4.18 13.17
CA ARG A 21 11.70 4.11 14.58
C ARG A 21 10.21 4.34 14.78
N LYS A 22 9.50 4.87 13.78
CA LYS A 22 8.04 5.01 13.85
C LYS A 22 7.36 3.65 13.63
N ASN A 23 6.04 3.63 13.80
CA ASN A 23 5.20 2.49 13.44
C ASN A 23 5.49 2.03 12.00
N LYS A 24 5.14 0.78 11.72
CA LYS A 24 5.34 0.14 10.42
C LYS A 24 4.00 -0.41 9.95
N LYS A 25 3.75 -0.36 8.66
CA LYS A 25 2.63 -1.06 8.02
C LYS A 25 3.19 -2.35 7.42
N ILE A 26 2.54 -3.49 7.66
CA ILE A 26 3.02 -4.81 7.21
C ILE A 26 1.96 -5.44 6.32
N HIS A 27 2.37 -5.86 5.14
CA HIS A 27 1.54 -6.51 4.13
C HIS A 27 1.97 -7.95 3.91
N VAL A 28 0.98 -8.85 3.80
CA VAL A 28 1.19 -10.19 3.24
C VAL A 28 1.07 -10.08 1.72
N THR A 29 2.15 -10.30 1.00
CA THR A 29 2.26 -9.98 -0.43
C THR A 29 1.42 -10.88 -1.33
N ASP A 30 1.09 -12.08 -0.86
CA ASP A 30 0.29 -13.09 -1.56
C ASP A 30 -1.11 -13.21 -0.92
N PRO A 31 -2.20 -13.03 -1.69
CA PRO A 31 -3.56 -13.09 -1.18
C PRO A 31 -3.93 -14.46 -0.57
N PHE A 32 -3.45 -15.55 -1.17
CA PHE A 32 -3.74 -16.89 -0.67
C PHE A 32 -3.09 -17.12 0.69
N LEU A 33 -1.83 -16.73 0.87
CA LEU A 33 -1.15 -16.75 2.16
C LEU A 33 -1.81 -15.80 3.16
N TYR A 34 -2.32 -14.65 2.73
CA TYR A 34 -3.04 -13.74 3.61
C TYR A 34 -4.29 -14.43 4.19
N ASP A 35 -5.13 -15.03 3.34
CA ASP A 35 -6.31 -15.79 3.76
C ASP A 35 -5.94 -16.99 4.64
N ALA A 36 -4.87 -17.74 4.30
CA ALA A 36 -4.40 -18.88 5.08
C ALA A 36 -3.93 -18.47 6.48
N LEU A 37 -3.15 -17.40 6.58
CA LEU A 37 -2.68 -16.85 7.86
C LEU A 37 -3.85 -16.34 8.71
N ALA A 38 -4.76 -15.58 8.11
CA ALA A 38 -5.94 -15.04 8.79
C ALA A 38 -6.81 -16.17 9.38
N ARG A 39 -7.05 -17.24 8.61
CA ARG A 39 -7.75 -18.44 9.07
C ARG A 39 -7.02 -19.14 10.21
N TRP A 40 -5.70 -19.30 10.09
CA TRP A 40 -4.89 -19.96 11.11
C TRP A 40 -4.95 -19.23 12.45
N VAL A 41 -4.85 -17.90 12.45
CA VAL A 41 -4.91 -17.07 13.67
C VAL A 41 -6.33 -16.65 14.06
N ARG A 42 -7.35 -17.12 13.33
CA ARG A 42 -8.78 -16.83 13.54
C ARG A 42 -9.12 -15.33 13.54
N VAL A 43 -8.50 -14.57 12.63
CA VAL A 43 -8.78 -13.15 12.41
C VAL A 43 -9.62 -12.98 11.14
N ASN A 44 -10.67 -12.16 11.23
CA ASN A 44 -11.41 -11.71 10.06
C ASN A 44 -10.65 -10.59 9.36
N ILE A 45 -10.51 -10.68 8.04
CA ILE A 45 -9.87 -9.67 7.21
C ILE A 45 -10.89 -9.12 6.21
N TYR A 46 -10.85 -7.81 6.00
CA TYR A 46 -11.66 -7.15 4.98
C TYR A 46 -10.99 -7.27 3.62
N ASP A 47 -11.79 -7.34 2.55
CA ASP A 47 -11.25 -7.45 1.18
C ASP A 47 -10.41 -6.21 0.81
N GLU A 48 -10.73 -5.04 1.36
CA GLU A 48 -9.96 -3.81 1.26
C GLU A 48 -8.51 -4.03 1.69
N GLN A 49 -8.29 -4.70 2.82
CA GLN A 49 -6.96 -4.93 3.38
C GLN A 49 -6.13 -5.86 2.48
N LYS A 50 -6.78 -6.89 1.92
CA LYS A 50 -6.15 -7.80 0.95
C LYS A 50 -5.77 -7.06 -0.33
N VAL A 51 -6.69 -6.26 -0.85
CA VAL A 51 -6.47 -5.50 -2.09
C VAL A 51 -5.40 -4.44 -1.91
N GLU A 52 -5.36 -3.76 -0.77
CA GLU A 52 -4.27 -2.86 -0.42
C GLU A 52 -2.92 -3.59 -0.43
N SER A 53 -2.88 -4.80 0.13
CA SER A 53 -1.70 -5.67 0.11
C SER A 53 -1.25 -6.03 -1.31
N VAL A 54 -2.20 -6.35 -2.21
CA VAL A 54 -1.92 -6.62 -3.62
C VAL A 54 -1.38 -5.38 -4.32
N VAL A 55 -2.02 -4.23 -4.14
CA VAL A 55 -1.57 -2.96 -4.74
C VAL A 55 -0.16 -2.61 -4.25
N SER A 56 0.10 -2.73 -2.94
CA SER A 56 1.43 -2.57 -2.35
C SER A 56 2.46 -3.53 -2.97
N SER A 57 2.13 -4.82 -3.08
CA SER A 57 2.99 -5.84 -3.66
C SER A 57 3.36 -5.52 -5.11
N HIS A 58 2.37 -5.05 -5.87
CA HIS A 58 2.60 -4.56 -7.22
C HIS A 58 3.50 -3.31 -7.20
N LEU A 59 3.15 -2.22 -6.51
CA LEU A 59 3.99 -1.01 -6.50
C LEU A 59 5.44 -1.28 -6.06
N ASN A 60 5.65 -2.22 -5.13
CA ASN A 60 6.97 -2.61 -4.66
C ASN A 60 7.91 -3.19 -5.74
N ARG A 61 7.38 -3.72 -6.86
CA ARG A 61 8.25 -4.17 -7.96
C ARG A 61 8.67 -3.03 -8.89
N ILE A 62 8.07 -1.84 -8.76
CA ILE A 62 8.46 -0.63 -9.51
C ILE A 62 9.53 0.17 -8.75
N GLY A 63 9.47 0.18 -7.41
CA GLY A 63 10.38 0.93 -6.57
C GLY A 63 10.11 0.75 -5.09
N GLU A 64 10.90 1.42 -4.24
CA GLU A 64 10.69 1.38 -2.80
C GLU A 64 9.34 1.98 -2.41
N ILE A 65 8.63 1.25 -1.56
CA ILE A 65 7.35 1.71 -1.00
C ILE A 65 7.41 1.95 0.50
N PHE A 66 6.60 2.92 0.92
CA PHE A 66 6.47 3.45 2.26
C PHE A 66 4.98 3.66 2.56
N TYR A 67 4.69 4.14 3.76
CA TYR A 67 3.37 4.68 4.09
C TYR A 67 3.54 6.02 4.79
N TRP A 68 2.46 6.80 4.87
CA TRP A 68 2.44 8.01 5.70
C TRP A 68 1.14 8.12 6.46
N ARG A 69 1.25 8.61 7.70
CA ARG A 69 0.10 8.88 8.54
C ARG A 69 0.39 10.02 9.49
N ASP A 70 -0.58 10.92 9.57
CA ASP A 70 -0.72 11.96 10.59
C ASP A 70 -2.21 12.08 10.96
N SER A 71 -2.83 13.26 10.86
CA SER A 71 -4.29 13.43 10.95
C SER A 71 -5.06 12.69 9.85
N THR A 72 -4.38 12.32 8.77
CA THR A 72 -4.90 11.49 7.68
C THR A 72 -3.86 10.45 7.28
N GLU A 73 -4.26 9.44 6.50
CA GLU A 73 -3.37 8.33 6.08
C GLU A 73 -3.24 8.26 4.56
N VAL A 74 -2.04 7.94 4.06
CA VAL A 74 -1.79 7.50 2.68
C VAL A 74 -1.26 6.08 2.76
N ASP A 75 -2.02 5.13 2.21
CA ASP A 75 -1.78 3.69 2.38
C ASP A 75 -0.40 3.28 1.85
N VAL A 76 -0.08 3.73 0.63
CA VAL A 76 1.18 3.41 -0.03
C VAL A 76 1.79 4.65 -0.66
N ILE A 77 3.07 4.88 -0.41
CA ILE A 77 3.87 5.90 -1.07
C ILE A 77 4.97 5.20 -1.85
N LEU A 78 4.96 5.34 -3.18
CA LEU A 78 6.01 4.88 -4.07
C LEU A 78 7.05 5.98 -4.25
N ARG A 79 8.32 5.67 -3.99
CA ARG A 79 9.44 6.50 -4.43
C ARG A 79 9.85 6.07 -5.83
N HIS A 80 9.63 6.94 -6.82
CA HIS A 80 9.97 6.68 -8.22
C HIS A 80 10.54 7.93 -8.90
N LYS A 81 11.75 7.84 -9.47
CA LYS A 81 12.44 8.95 -10.15
C LYS A 81 12.42 10.25 -9.34
N ASP A 82 12.88 10.16 -8.09
CA ASP A 82 12.94 11.25 -7.10
C ASP A 82 11.60 11.90 -6.71
N LYS A 83 10.48 11.29 -7.11
CA LYS A 83 9.12 11.70 -6.72
C LYS A 83 8.53 10.73 -5.71
N LEU A 84 7.71 11.28 -4.81
CA LEU A 84 6.87 10.53 -3.89
C LEU A 84 5.43 10.55 -4.40
N LEU A 85 4.94 9.40 -4.83
CA LEU A 85 3.60 9.22 -5.37
C LEU A 85 2.75 8.46 -4.36
N GLY A 86 1.64 9.06 -3.94
CA GLY A 86 0.71 8.45 -2.99
C GLY A 86 -0.37 7.63 -3.68
N PHE A 87 -0.80 6.55 -3.03
CA PHE A 87 -1.91 5.71 -3.46
C PHE A 87 -2.78 5.37 -2.25
N GLU A 88 -4.10 5.52 -2.40
CA GLU A 88 -5.10 5.13 -1.39
C GLU A 88 -6.06 4.10 -2.00
N VAL A 89 -6.33 3.01 -1.29
CA VAL A 89 -7.28 1.97 -1.74
C VAL A 89 -8.61 2.14 -1.00
N LYS A 90 -9.70 2.39 -1.74
CA LYS A 90 -11.03 2.62 -1.17
C LYS A 90 -12.14 2.01 -2.02
N TRP A 91 -13.05 1.23 -1.44
CA TRP A 91 -14.24 0.77 -2.18
C TRP A 91 -15.28 1.88 -2.42
N THR A 92 -15.41 2.81 -1.47
CA THR A 92 -16.36 3.92 -1.57
C THR A 92 -15.61 5.24 -1.65
N VAL A 93 -15.82 6.00 -2.72
CA VAL A 93 -15.21 7.31 -2.90
C VAL A 93 -15.93 8.31 -1.99
N LYS A 94 -15.34 8.60 -0.82
CA LYS A 94 -15.53 9.89 -0.16
C LYS A 94 -14.40 10.81 -0.61
N THR A 95 -14.71 12.08 -0.88
CA THR A 95 -13.71 13.11 -1.19
C THR A 95 -12.62 13.08 -0.11
N PRO A 96 -11.37 12.69 -0.43
CA PRO A 96 -10.33 12.67 0.58
C PRO A 96 -10.02 14.11 0.99
N GLY A 97 -9.70 14.30 2.27
CA GLY A 97 -9.05 15.52 2.71
C GLY A 97 -7.73 15.74 1.96
N ARG A 98 -7.30 17.00 1.86
CA ARG A 98 -6.04 17.37 1.20
C ARG A 98 -4.87 16.63 1.84
N LYS A 99 -4.06 15.94 1.03
CA LYS A 99 -2.85 15.23 1.46
C LYS A 99 -1.58 15.96 1.00
N PRO A 100 -0.45 15.81 1.70
CA PRO A 100 0.80 16.44 1.31
C PRO A 100 1.48 15.77 0.11
N PHE A 101 0.98 14.62 -0.33
CA PHE A 101 1.49 13.88 -1.50
C PHE A 101 0.52 13.97 -2.67
N ASN A 102 1.04 13.89 -3.90
CA ASN A 102 0.22 13.67 -5.08
C ASN A 102 -0.37 12.25 -5.00
N THR A 103 -1.60 12.17 -4.48
CA THR A 103 -2.22 10.92 -4.05
C THR A 103 -3.33 10.53 -5.02
N ARG A 104 -3.21 9.34 -5.61
CA ARG A 104 -4.25 8.75 -6.45
C ARG A 104 -5.12 7.83 -5.60
N ILE A 105 -6.44 8.02 -5.69
CA ILE A 105 -7.39 7.10 -5.07
C ILE A 105 -7.68 6.00 -6.07
N LEU A 106 -7.60 4.75 -5.63
CA LEU A 106 -7.91 3.57 -6.41
C LEU A 106 -9.12 2.88 -5.77
N ASP A 107 -10.14 2.63 -6.59
CA ASP A 107 -11.39 1.99 -6.21
C ASP A 107 -11.60 0.64 -6.90
N ARG A 108 -12.72 -0.01 -6.63
CA ARG A 108 -13.02 -1.35 -7.18
C ARG A 108 -12.94 -1.45 -8.69
N LYS A 109 -13.28 -0.37 -9.40
CA LYS A 109 -13.32 -0.34 -10.86
C LYS A 109 -11.97 0.02 -11.44
N THR A 110 -11.25 0.92 -10.78
CA THR A 110 -9.98 1.48 -11.26
C THR A 110 -8.78 0.63 -10.88
N ILE A 111 -8.82 -0.13 -9.78
CA ILE A 111 -7.70 -0.99 -9.34
C ILE A 111 -7.30 -1.99 -10.43
N PRO A 112 -8.22 -2.79 -11.03
CA PRO A 112 -7.82 -3.74 -12.07
C PRO A 112 -7.18 -3.06 -13.28
N ILE A 113 -7.76 -1.94 -13.72
CA ILE A 113 -7.26 -1.15 -14.87
C ILE A 113 -5.88 -0.58 -14.54
N PHE A 114 -5.71 -0.02 -13.35
CA PHE A 114 -4.45 0.52 -12.87
C PHE A 114 -3.37 -0.56 -12.85
N LEU A 115 -3.63 -1.70 -12.23
CA LEU A 115 -2.66 -2.79 -12.14
C LEU A 115 -2.29 -3.35 -13.51
N ALA A 116 -3.24 -3.46 -14.44
CA ALA A 116 -2.99 -3.89 -15.82
C ALA A 116 -2.16 -2.86 -16.62
N SER A 117 -2.23 -1.58 -16.26
CA SER A 117 -1.49 -0.50 -16.93
C SER A 117 -0.03 -0.39 -16.49
N ILE A 118 0.35 -1.03 -15.38
CA ILE A 118 1.72 -1.00 -14.85
C ILE A 118 2.63 -1.78 -15.79
N LYS A 119 3.67 -1.11 -16.29
CA LYS A 119 4.81 -1.75 -16.96
C LYS A 119 5.93 -1.95 -15.94
N TRP A 120 6.38 -3.19 -15.82
CA TRP A 120 7.49 -3.61 -14.95
C TRP A 120 8.83 -3.37 -15.63
#